data_AF-A0A1V4MTG2-F1
#
_entry.id   AF-A0A1V4MTG2-F1
#
_cell.length_a   1.000
_cell.length_b   1.000
_cell.length_c   1.000
_cell.angle_alpha   90.00
_cell.angle_beta   90.00
_cell.angle_gamma   90.00
#
_symmetry.space_group_name_H-M   'P 1'
#
loop_
_entity.id
_entity.type
_entity.pdbx_description
1 polymer ?
#
loop_
_entity_poly.entity_id
_entity_poly.type
_entity_poly.pdbx_seq_one_letter_code
_entity_poly.pdbx_strand_id
1 'polypeptide(L)'
;MRFPTASRPLLAVSVFLVTFLVNVAGRNVQSFDSIWSVHTARSILLEGNTDLDEYDRELAAEGYRDLLEIEGHYYTIFPVGPSLMALPFVGAGELLFRHVVPAIPSLETRLRAMTVDDIGELDSVSFHKGIEVVTASFIVALASVFILLIGLRLTGSIPLSLALVFIFSLCSPAVSTASRGLWPHGPSMLMLALTLYLLTEAEKRPSLAACCSLPLAFSFVIRPTNAVPVLLLTIFVFIRYRKQFIRYLLWSLPVALPFVAFNLSVYGFPVSPYYLPGRLDSGVNLLVSLPGTLISPGRGLFVFSPVLLFALWGIRAGIRKRKLLDMILTGVLVLHWVIISSFKQWWGGHAFGPRYFGDVLPVLVYFLVPALQWMRRERGRKRTLVTSVFIILAAVSFVINIYGANSWAVMEWNAEPADVDLHTDRLWDWGDPQFLR
;
A
#
# COMPACT_ATOMS: atom_id res chain seq x y z
N MET A 1 -6.67 -29.58 13.56
CA MET A 1 -7.97 -29.89 12.91
C MET A 1 -7.93 -29.39 11.49
N ARG A 2 -8.18 -30.25 10.49
CA ARG A 2 -8.40 -29.82 9.10
C ARG A 2 -9.83 -29.27 9.06
N PHE A 3 -9.97 -27.95 8.87
CA PHE A 3 -11.28 -27.32 8.73
C PHE A 3 -11.95 -27.78 7.43
N PRO A 4 -13.29 -27.95 7.41
CA PRO A 4 -14.04 -28.23 6.20
C PRO A 4 -13.77 -27.15 5.15
N THR A 5 -13.58 -27.55 3.89
CA THR A 5 -13.35 -26.65 2.75
C THR A 5 -14.43 -25.58 2.61
N ALA A 6 -15.67 -25.89 3.01
CA ALA A 6 -16.82 -24.99 3.00
C ALA A 6 -16.70 -23.76 3.94
N SER A 7 -15.82 -23.80 4.96
CA SER A 7 -15.66 -22.69 5.92
C SER A 7 -14.71 -21.58 5.46
N ARG A 8 -13.94 -21.81 4.37
CA ARG A 8 -12.92 -20.85 3.89
C ARG A 8 -13.50 -19.56 3.30
N PRO A 9 -14.58 -19.59 2.51
CA PRO A 9 -15.20 -18.38 1.99
C PRO A 9 -15.72 -17.48 3.12
N LEU A 10 -16.40 -18.07 4.11
CA LEU A 10 -16.91 -17.33 5.27
C LEU A 10 -15.78 -16.66 6.07
N LEU A 11 -14.65 -17.37 6.26
CA LEU A 11 -13.48 -16.80 6.94
C LEU A 11 -12.87 -15.63 6.14
N ALA A 12 -12.77 -15.76 4.82
CA ALA A 12 -12.27 -14.68 3.96
C ALA A 12 -13.18 -13.44 4.02
N VAL A 13 -14.50 -13.64 3.93
CA VAL A 13 -15.49 -12.56 4.09
C VAL A 13 -15.39 -11.91 5.47
N SER A 14 -15.22 -12.71 6.53
CA SER A 14 -15.07 -12.18 7.89
C SER A 14 -13.80 -11.35 8.04
N VAL A 15 -12.66 -11.83 7.52
CA VAL A 15 -11.40 -11.07 7.53
C VAL A 15 -11.53 -9.77 6.74
N PHE A 16 -12.18 -9.83 5.57
CA PHE A 16 -12.45 -8.65 4.77
C PHE A 16 -13.28 -7.63 5.55
N LEU A 17 -14.45 -8.03 6.06
CA LEU A 17 -15.37 -7.13 6.76
C LEU A 17 -14.74 -6.53 8.02
N VAL A 18 -14.09 -7.34 8.86
CA VAL A 18 -13.44 -6.84 10.08
C VAL A 18 -12.33 -5.84 9.73
N THR A 19 -11.47 -6.18 8.76
CA THR A 19 -10.38 -5.28 8.37
C THR A 19 -10.93 -3.98 7.76
N PHE A 20 -11.95 -4.09 6.90
CA PHE A 20 -12.59 -2.94 6.27
C PHE A 20 -13.23 -2.01 7.32
N LEU A 21 -14.02 -2.56 8.25
CA LEU A 21 -14.70 -1.77 9.28
C LEU A 21 -13.71 -1.09 10.24
N VAL A 22 -12.67 -1.80 10.68
CA VAL A 22 -11.61 -1.21 11.51
C VAL A 22 -10.91 -0.08 10.77
N ASN A 23 -10.62 -0.27 9.48
CA ASN A 23 -9.96 0.75 8.69
C ASN A 23 -10.88 1.97 8.48
N VAL A 24 -12.13 1.79 8.06
CA VAL A 24 -13.03 2.93 7.84
C VAL A 24 -13.31 3.72 9.13
N ALA A 25 -13.28 3.06 10.29
CA ALA A 25 -13.49 3.72 11.58
C ALA A 25 -12.31 4.58 12.06
N GLY A 26 -11.12 4.43 11.47
CA GLY A 26 -9.94 5.19 11.89
C GLY A 26 -10.06 6.67 11.51
N ARG A 27 -9.70 7.55 12.45
CA ARG A 27 -10.03 8.99 12.41
C ARG A 27 -9.04 9.86 11.62
N ASN A 28 -7.83 9.38 11.41
CA ASN A 28 -6.77 10.16 10.78
C ASN A 28 -6.85 10.04 9.25
N VAL A 29 -7.46 11.02 8.56
CA VAL A 29 -7.61 11.02 7.09
C VAL A 29 -6.44 11.73 6.43
N GLN A 30 -5.71 11.03 5.56
CA GLN A 30 -4.43 11.47 4.98
C GLN A 30 -4.52 11.56 3.46
N SER A 31 -5.32 12.51 2.92
CA SER A 31 -5.46 12.70 1.46
C SER A 31 -4.13 13.13 0.82
N PHE A 32 -3.55 14.29 1.18
CA PHE A 32 -2.20 14.74 0.75
C PHE A 32 -1.85 14.33 -0.71
N ASP A 33 -0.87 13.45 -0.90
CA ASP A 33 -0.41 12.94 -2.21
C ASP A 33 -1.53 12.30 -3.09
N SER A 34 -2.71 11.98 -2.55
CA SER A 34 -3.84 11.41 -3.30
C SER A 34 -5.00 12.37 -3.54
N ILE A 35 -4.87 13.66 -3.22
CA ILE A 35 -5.93 14.68 -3.33
C ILE A 35 -6.62 14.71 -4.71
N TRP A 36 -5.85 14.55 -5.79
CA TRP A 36 -6.37 14.56 -7.16
C TRP A 36 -6.84 13.19 -7.66
N SER A 37 -6.76 12.12 -6.87
CA SER A 37 -7.07 10.76 -7.35
C SER A 37 -8.55 10.57 -7.69
N VAL A 38 -9.44 11.13 -6.86
CA VAL A 38 -10.91 11.08 -7.11
C VAL A 38 -11.27 11.98 -8.29
N HIS A 39 -10.68 13.17 -8.36
CA HIS A 39 -10.87 14.13 -9.45
C HIS A 39 -10.49 13.50 -10.80
N THR A 40 -9.26 12.98 -10.93
CA THR A 40 -8.83 12.29 -12.16
C THR A 40 -9.72 11.10 -12.49
N ALA A 41 -10.14 10.31 -11.50
CA ALA A 41 -11.06 9.19 -11.74
C ALA A 41 -12.43 9.66 -12.24
N ARG A 42 -12.91 10.82 -11.77
CA ARG A 42 -14.16 11.43 -12.22
C ARG A 42 -14.02 11.98 -13.64
N SER A 43 -12.93 12.66 -14.00
CA SER A 43 -12.64 13.12 -15.37
C SER A 43 -12.64 11.95 -16.36
N ILE A 44 -12.01 10.82 -16.00
CA ILE A 44 -12.04 9.60 -16.81
C ILE A 44 -13.47 9.11 -17.05
N LEU A 45 -14.34 9.16 -16.02
CA LEU A 45 -15.71 8.66 -16.11
C LEU A 45 -16.64 9.59 -16.91
N LEU A 46 -16.45 10.90 -16.79
CA LEU A 46 -17.37 11.89 -17.37
C LEU A 46 -16.92 12.39 -18.74
N GLU A 47 -15.63 12.54 -18.95
CA GLU A 47 -15.05 13.16 -20.15
C GLU A 47 -14.15 12.20 -20.94
N GLY A 48 -13.67 11.13 -20.30
CA GLY A 48 -12.80 10.14 -20.95
C GLY A 48 -11.33 10.58 -21.09
N ASN A 49 -10.95 11.62 -20.35
CA ASN A 49 -9.59 12.18 -20.28
C ASN A 49 -9.03 12.06 -18.84
N THR A 50 -7.86 12.64 -18.59
CA THR A 50 -7.23 12.67 -17.24
C THR A 50 -6.75 14.06 -16.83
N ASP A 51 -7.02 15.08 -17.65
CA ASP A 51 -6.82 16.47 -17.24
C ASP A 51 -7.83 16.83 -16.14
N LEU A 52 -7.57 17.95 -15.48
CA LEU A 52 -8.29 18.43 -14.31
C LEU A 52 -8.85 19.84 -14.55
N ASP A 53 -9.00 20.23 -15.81
CA ASP A 53 -9.34 21.58 -16.22
C ASP A 53 -10.73 21.99 -15.73
N GLU A 54 -11.64 21.03 -15.52
CA GLU A 54 -12.97 21.28 -15.00
C GLU A 54 -13.00 21.66 -13.51
N TYR A 55 -11.88 21.53 -12.79
CA TYR A 55 -11.76 21.78 -11.35
C TYR A 55 -10.97 23.06 -11.01
N ASP A 56 -10.87 24.05 -11.91
CA ASP A 56 -10.04 25.25 -11.70
C ASP A 56 -10.27 25.95 -10.34
N ARG A 57 -11.52 25.95 -9.84
CA ARG A 57 -11.85 26.51 -8.52
C ARG A 57 -11.16 25.74 -7.38
N GLU A 58 -11.23 24.41 -7.41
CA GLU A 58 -10.59 23.51 -6.45
C GLU A 58 -9.06 23.56 -6.59
N LEU A 59 -8.55 23.59 -7.83
CA LEU A 59 -7.11 23.72 -8.11
C LEU A 59 -6.58 25.03 -7.51
N ALA A 60 -7.28 26.16 -7.72
CA ALA A 60 -6.91 27.46 -7.17
C ALA A 60 -6.97 27.48 -5.63
N ALA A 61 -7.99 26.84 -5.03
CA ALA A 61 -8.13 26.75 -3.58
C ALA A 61 -6.96 25.98 -2.92
N GLU A 62 -6.42 24.98 -3.61
CA GLU A 62 -5.24 24.20 -3.18
C GLU A 62 -3.91 24.78 -3.70
N GLY A 63 -3.94 25.96 -4.35
CA GLY A 63 -2.76 26.67 -4.85
C GLY A 63 -2.03 25.96 -6.00
N TYR A 64 -2.76 25.22 -6.83
CA TYR A 64 -2.24 24.43 -7.97
C TYR A 64 -1.15 23.44 -7.56
N ARG A 65 -1.21 22.93 -6.31
CA ARG A 65 -0.24 21.99 -5.76
C ARG A 65 -0.24 20.66 -6.49
N ASP A 66 0.96 20.07 -6.63
CA ASP A 66 1.14 18.70 -7.11
C ASP A 66 0.55 18.45 -8.51
N LEU A 67 0.62 19.46 -9.39
CA LEU A 67 0.15 19.45 -10.77
C LEU A 67 1.29 19.65 -11.78
N LEU A 68 1.07 19.17 -13.01
CA LEU A 68 1.85 19.46 -14.21
C LEU A 68 0.94 20.17 -15.21
N GLU A 69 1.41 21.28 -15.76
CA GLU A 69 0.77 21.93 -16.90
C GLU A 69 1.42 21.41 -18.19
N ILE A 70 0.62 20.84 -19.09
CA ILE A 70 1.07 20.29 -20.37
C ILE A 70 0.11 20.79 -21.44
N GLU A 71 0.64 21.52 -22.42
CA GLU A 71 -0.14 22.08 -23.55
C GLU A 71 -1.38 22.89 -23.11
N GLY A 72 -1.33 23.50 -21.92
CA GLY A 72 -2.42 24.31 -21.35
C GLY A 72 -3.44 23.52 -20.52
N HIS A 73 -3.23 22.21 -20.33
CA HIS A 73 -4.06 21.33 -19.51
C HIS A 73 -3.36 20.96 -18.20
N TYR A 74 -4.13 20.80 -17.12
CA TYR A 74 -3.59 20.41 -15.81
C TYR A 74 -3.70 18.91 -15.55
N TYR A 75 -2.59 18.29 -15.16
CA TYR A 75 -2.53 16.87 -14.80
C TYR A 75 -1.95 16.69 -13.40
N THR A 76 -2.37 15.64 -12.68
CA THR A 76 -1.70 15.27 -11.43
C THR A 76 -0.26 14.82 -11.68
N ILE A 77 0.69 15.22 -10.80
CA ILE A 77 2.07 14.70 -10.87
C ILE A 77 2.13 13.21 -10.52
N PHE A 78 1.13 12.68 -9.82
CA PHE A 78 1.17 11.32 -9.28
C PHE A 78 0.75 10.27 -10.33
N PRO A 79 1.17 9.00 -10.18
CA PRO A 79 0.77 7.94 -11.08
C PRO A 79 -0.75 7.80 -11.19
N VAL A 80 -1.26 7.48 -12.38
CA VAL A 80 -2.69 7.28 -12.65
C VAL A 80 -3.27 6.01 -12.01
N GLY A 81 -2.44 5.06 -11.57
CA GLY A 81 -2.86 3.75 -11.06
C GLY A 81 -3.88 3.79 -9.91
N PRO A 82 -3.67 4.57 -8.83
CA PRO A 82 -4.66 4.76 -7.78
C PRO A 82 -6.00 5.31 -8.29
N SER A 83 -6.00 6.30 -9.20
CA SER A 83 -7.21 6.85 -9.82
C SER A 83 -7.98 5.77 -10.60
N LEU A 84 -7.29 4.93 -11.38
CA LEU A 84 -7.90 3.80 -12.07
C LEU A 84 -8.57 2.80 -11.10
N MET A 85 -7.98 2.59 -9.93
CA MET A 85 -8.58 1.75 -8.88
C MET A 85 -9.77 2.42 -8.18
N ALA A 86 -9.85 3.76 -8.22
CA ALA A 86 -10.94 4.52 -7.65
C ALA A 86 -12.20 4.51 -8.53
N LEU A 87 -12.07 4.28 -9.85
CA LEU A 87 -13.18 4.31 -10.83
C LEU A 87 -14.49 3.65 -10.35
N PRO A 88 -14.52 2.39 -9.86
CA PRO A 88 -15.78 1.80 -9.40
C PRO A 88 -16.39 2.49 -8.18
N PHE A 89 -15.57 3.09 -7.31
CA PHE A 89 -16.03 3.82 -6.12
C PHE A 89 -16.53 5.22 -6.47
N VAL A 90 -15.81 5.92 -7.35
CA VAL A 90 -16.22 7.22 -7.87
C VAL A 90 -17.51 7.09 -8.68
N GLY A 91 -17.59 6.11 -9.58
CA GLY A 91 -18.82 5.84 -10.34
C GLY A 91 -20.01 5.47 -9.46
N ALA A 92 -19.80 4.67 -8.41
CA ALA A 92 -20.85 4.39 -7.42
C ALA A 92 -21.27 5.66 -6.65
N GLY A 93 -20.30 6.52 -6.30
CA GLY A 93 -20.56 7.83 -5.71
C GLY A 93 -21.41 8.72 -6.62
N GLU A 94 -21.03 8.86 -7.90
CA GLU A 94 -21.77 9.63 -8.90
C GLU A 94 -23.22 9.13 -9.04
N LEU A 95 -23.43 7.81 -9.12
CA LEU A 95 -24.79 7.25 -9.17
C LEU A 95 -25.59 7.55 -7.89
N LEU A 96 -24.95 7.47 -6.72
CA LEU A 96 -25.57 7.80 -5.44
C LEU A 96 -26.00 9.27 -5.41
N PHE A 97 -25.08 10.18 -5.72
CA PHE A 97 -25.33 11.63 -5.65
C PHE A 97 -26.32 12.12 -6.72
N ARG A 98 -26.32 11.54 -7.93
CA ARG A 98 -27.25 11.93 -9.00
C ARG A 98 -28.65 11.38 -8.84
N HIS A 99 -28.80 10.16 -8.32
CA HIS A 99 -30.10 9.45 -8.36
C HIS A 99 -30.70 9.17 -6.98
N VAL A 100 -29.89 8.94 -5.96
CA VAL A 100 -30.39 8.53 -4.63
C VAL A 100 -30.52 9.73 -3.70
N VAL A 101 -29.53 10.61 -3.66
CA VAL A 101 -29.52 11.78 -2.76
C VAL A 101 -30.71 12.72 -3.03
N PRO A 102 -31.01 13.13 -4.28
CA PRO A 102 -32.15 14.01 -4.56
C PRO A 102 -33.51 13.35 -4.31
N ALA A 103 -33.56 12.01 -4.35
CA ALA A 103 -34.78 11.25 -4.05
C ALA A 103 -35.08 11.18 -2.54
N ILE A 104 -34.14 11.56 -1.68
CA ILE A 104 -34.27 11.52 -0.21
C ILE A 104 -33.89 12.90 0.36
N PRO A 105 -34.83 13.85 0.46
CA PRO A 105 -34.53 15.25 0.85
C PRO A 105 -33.85 15.38 2.22
N SER A 106 -34.15 14.49 3.16
CA SER A 106 -33.52 14.46 4.48
C SER A 106 -32.05 14.04 4.44
N LEU A 107 -31.68 13.18 3.49
CA LEU A 107 -30.29 12.79 3.24
C LEU A 107 -29.54 13.93 2.55
N GLU A 108 -30.14 14.54 1.53
CA GLU A 108 -29.57 15.70 0.84
C GLU A 108 -29.26 16.85 1.81
N THR A 109 -30.24 17.23 2.65
CA THR A 109 -30.07 18.29 3.66
C THR A 109 -28.90 17.98 4.61
N ARG A 110 -28.77 16.72 5.04
CA ARG A 110 -27.67 16.29 5.92
C ARG A 110 -26.31 16.34 5.22
N LEU A 111 -26.25 15.95 3.95
CA LEU A 111 -25.01 15.97 3.17
C LEU A 111 -24.56 17.39 2.85
N ARG A 112 -25.48 18.30 2.48
CA ARG A 112 -25.16 19.73 2.28
C ARG A 112 -24.61 20.37 3.55
N ALA A 113 -25.19 20.05 4.71
CA ALA A 113 -24.68 20.52 6.00
C ALA A 113 -23.27 20.01 6.35
N MET A 114 -22.75 19.01 5.63
CA MET A 114 -21.38 18.48 5.80
C MET A 114 -20.38 19.09 4.81
N THR A 115 -20.86 19.79 3.77
CA THR A 115 -20.01 20.45 2.77
C THR A 115 -19.78 21.92 3.13
N VAL A 116 -18.65 22.47 2.73
CA VAL A 116 -18.30 23.89 3.00
C VAL A 116 -19.05 24.83 2.05
N ASP A 117 -19.42 24.36 0.86
CA ASP A 117 -20.18 25.09 -0.16
C ASP A 117 -21.66 24.69 -0.16
N ASP A 118 -22.53 25.52 0.42
CA ASP A 118 -23.98 25.31 0.40
C ASP A 118 -24.61 25.42 -1.01
N ILE A 119 -23.87 25.97 -1.99
CA ILE A 119 -24.38 26.37 -3.32
C ILE A 119 -23.97 25.39 -4.43
N GLY A 120 -22.98 24.52 -4.19
CA GLY A 120 -22.47 23.57 -5.18
C GLY A 120 -23.36 22.34 -5.43
N GLU A 121 -23.11 21.64 -6.54
CA GLU A 121 -23.66 20.31 -6.77
C GLU A 121 -23.02 19.31 -5.78
N LEU A 122 -23.84 18.47 -5.13
CA LEU A 122 -23.31 17.38 -4.33
C LEU A 122 -22.80 16.29 -5.27
N ASP A 123 -21.51 16.00 -5.22
CA ASP A 123 -20.88 15.01 -6.09
C ASP A 123 -19.69 14.29 -5.43
N SER A 124 -18.98 13.48 -6.19
CA SER A 124 -17.82 12.75 -5.66
C SER A 124 -16.65 13.66 -5.26
N VAL A 125 -16.50 14.85 -5.86
CA VAL A 125 -15.48 15.85 -5.51
C VAL A 125 -15.74 16.44 -4.14
N SER A 126 -17.01 16.78 -3.86
CA SER A 126 -17.47 17.29 -2.57
C SER A 126 -17.13 16.36 -1.40
N PHE A 127 -17.02 15.05 -1.65
CA PHE A 127 -16.72 14.02 -0.64
C PHE A 127 -15.44 13.22 -0.96
N HIS A 128 -14.50 13.78 -1.73
CA HIS A 128 -13.33 13.04 -2.23
C HIS A 128 -12.54 12.34 -1.11
N LYS A 129 -12.29 13.02 0.03
CA LYS A 129 -11.59 12.44 1.19
C LYS A 129 -12.28 11.19 1.74
N GLY A 130 -13.61 11.20 1.78
CA GLY A 130 -14.41 10.04 2.22
C GLY A 130 -14.30 8.88 1.23
N ILE A 131 -14.41 9.17 -0.07
CA ILE A 131 -14.25 8.16 -1.13
C ILE A 131 -12.85 7.55 -1.10
N GLU A 132 -11.81 8.37 -0.91
CA GLU A 132 -10.43 7.91 -0.76
C GLU A 132 -10.27 6.92 0.40
N VAL A 133 -10.76 7.28 1.59
CA VAL A 133 -10.65 6.42 2.79
C VAL A 133 -11.40 5.11 2.60
N VAL A 134 -12.62 5.16 2.04
CA VAL A 134 -13.40 3.95 1.75
C VAL A 134 -12.68 3.06 0.74
N THR A 135 -12.15 3.65 -0.34
CA THR A 135 -11.41 2.93 -1.38
C THR A 135 -10.13 2.30 -0.81
N ALA A 136 -9.32 3.08 -0.10
CA ALA A 136 -8.08 2.63 0.52
C ALA A 136 -8.33 1.53 1.56
N SER A 137 -9.37 1.69 2.39
CA SER A 137 -9.78 0.68 3.37
C SER A 137 -10.22 -0.62 2.71
N PHE A 138 -10.98 -0.55 1.61
CA PHE A 138 -11.38 -1.70 0.81
C PHE A 138 -10.16 -2.44 0.24
N ILE A 139 -9.21 -1.70 -0.32
CA ILE A 139 -7.99 -2.26 -0.92
C ILE A 139 -7.14 -2.99 0.13
N VAL A 140 -6.93 -2.39 1.31
CA VAL A 140 -6.18 -3.03 2.41
C VAL A 140 -6.93 -4.26 2.96
N ALA A 141 -8.26 -4.21 3.05
CA ALA A 141 -9.07 -5.36 3.45
C ALA A 141 -8.94 -6.52 2.45
N LEU A 142 -8.96 -6.23 1.15
CA LEU A 142 -8.76 -7.23 0.10
C LEU A 142 -7.33 -7.79 0.12
N ALA A 143 -6.31 -6.95 0.33
CA ALA A 143 -4.92 -7.41 0.50
C ALA A 143 -4.82 -8.37 1.70
N SER A 144 -5.51 -8.09 2.80
CA SER A 144 -5.58 -8.94 3.99
C SER A 144 -6.21 -10.31 3.71
N VAL A 145 -7.19 -10.38 2.81
CA VAL A 145 -7.73 -11.67 2.33
C VAL A 145 -6.64 -12.46 1.60
N PHE A 146 -5.85 -11.84 0.73
CA PHE A 146 -4.75 -12.56 0.06
C PHE A 146 -3.66 -13.01 1.05
N ILE A 147 -3.34 -12.21 2.08
CA ILE A 147 -2.46 -12.63 3.19
C ILE A 147 -3.03 -13.84 3.92
N LEU A 148 -4.35 -13.87 4.21
CA LEU A 148 -5.02 -15.03 4.80
C LEU A 148 -4.83 -16.27 3.91
N LEU A 149 -5.09 -16.15 2.60
CA LEU A 149 -5.01 -17.25 1.65
C LEU A 149 -3.57 -17.79 1.53
N ILE A 150 -2.57 -16.91 1.43
CA ILE A 150 -1.14 -17.27 1.48
C ILE A 150 -0.84 -18.02 2.78
N GLY A 151 -1.26 -17.48 3.93
CA GLY A 151 -1.08 -18.10 5.24
C GLY A 151 -1.68 -19.50 5.29
N LEU A 152 -2.92 -19.67 4.81
CA LEU A 152 -3.61 -20.97 4.79
C LEU A 152 -2.87 -21.97 3.90
N ARG A 153 -2.35 -21.50 2.75
CA ARG A 153 -1.62 -22.33 1.80
C ARG A 153 -0.28 -22.81 2.34
N LEU A 154 0.46 -21.93 3.02
CA LEU A 154 1.82 -22.20 3.50
C LEU A 154 1.85 -22.88 4.87
N THR A 155 0.89 -22.57 5.76
CA THR A 155 0.87 -23.10 7.14
C THR A 155 -0.12 -24.23 7.35
N GLY A 156 -1.17 -24.32 6.52
CA GLY A 156 -2.30 -25.22 6.75
C GLY A 156 -3.05 -24.94 8.06
N SER A 157 -2.96 -23.73 8.62
CA SER A 157 -3.37 -23.42 9.98
C SER A 157 -4.09 -22.08 10.10
N ILE A 158 -5.40 -22.10 10.33
CA ILE A 158 -6.19 -20.88 10.52
C ILE A 158 -5.60 -19.94 11.60
N PRO A 159 -5.21 -20.42 12.80
CA PRO A 159 -4.64 -19.52 13.81
C PRO A 159 -3.35 -18.81 13.36
N LEU A 160 -2.50 -19.48 12.57
CA LEU A 160 -1.27 -18.86 12.08
C LEU A 160 -1.57 -17.91 10.94
N SER A 161 -2.52 -18.25 10.05
CA SER A 161 -2.97 -17.35 9.00
C SER A 161 -3.62 -16.09 9.57
N LEU A 162 -4.44 -16.22 10.61
CA LEU A 162 -5.03 -15.07 11.31
C LEU A 162 -3.97 -14.23 12.02
N ALA A 163 -2.91 -14.85 12.58
CA ALA A 163 -1.78 -14.10 13.12
C ALA A 163 -1.04 -13.29 12.03
N LEU A 164 -0.87 -13.84 10.83
CA LEU A 164 -0.30 -13.11 9.69
C LEU A 164 -1.19 -11.94 9.26
N VAL A 165 -2.51 -12.17 9.18
CA VAL A 165 -3.49 -11.12 8.89
C VAL A 165 -3.42 -10.03 9.95
N PHE A 166 -3.47 -10.38 11.23
CA PHE A 166 -3.39 -9.42 12.34
C PHE A 166 -2.12 -8.56 12.25
N ILE A 167 -0.97 -9.17 11.97
CA ILE A 167 0.29 -8.43 11.85
C ILE A 167 0.31 -7.53 10.62
N PHE A 168 -0.17 -8.04 9.48
CA PHE A 168 -0.29 -7.26 8.26
C PHE A 168 -1.24 -6.08 8.46
N SER A 169 -2.47 -6.32 8.89
CA SER A 169 -3.51 -5.31 8.87
C SER A 169 -3.45 -4.37 10.07
N LEU A 170 -3.03 -4.80 11.26
CA LEU A 170 -3.14 -3.98 12.48
C LEU A 170 -1.81 -3.67 13.18
N CYS A 171 -0.73 -4.38 12.88
CA CYS A 171 0.60 -4.16 13.48
C CYS A 171 1.58 -3.48 12.51
N SER A 172 1.09 -2.79 11.48
CA SER A 172 1.94 -2.25 10.41
C SER A 172 1.34 -1.00 9.75
N PRO A 173 2.08 -0.34 8.84
CA PRO A 173 1.59 0.79 8.05
C PRO A 173 0.33 0.54 7.21
N ALA A 174 -0.16 -0.70 7.11
CA ALA A 174 -1.43 -0.99 6.45
C ALA A 174 -2.62 -0.24 7.09
N VAL A 175 -2.71 -0.20 8.43
CA VAL A 175 -3.78 0.54 9.14
C VAL A 175 -3.45 2.01 9.31
N SER A 176 -2.20 2.36 9.64
CA SER A 176 -1.84 3.74 9.99
C SER A 176 -1.58 4.66 8.79
N THR A 177 -1.39 4.09 7.61
CA THR A 177 -0.99 4.84 6.41
C THR A 177 -1.78 4.40 5.19
N ALA A 178 -1.65 3.14 4.76
CA ALA A 178 -2.17 2.69 3.48
C ALA A 178 -3.71 2.64 3.37
N SER A 179 -4.41 2.72 4.50
CA SER A 179 -5.88 2.81 4.57
C SER A 179 -6.40 4.20 4.94
N ARG A 180 -5.51 5.18 5.15
CA ARG A 180 -5.88 6.55 5.56
C ARG A 180 -6.10 7.51 4.40
N GLY A 181 -5.57 7.19 3.23
CA GLY A 181 -5.73 7.93 1.99
C GLY A 181 -5.43 7.02 0.81
N LEU A 182 -5.84 7.39 -0.40
CA LEU A 182 -5.66 6.56 -1.59
C LEU A 182 -4.23 6.69 -2.17
N TRP A 183 -3.23 6.69 -1.30
CA TRP A 183 -1.83 6.71 -1.71
C TRP A 183 -1.46 5.44 -2.47
N PRO A 184 -0.42 5.47 -3.32
CA PRO A 184 0.00 4.29 -4.09
C PRO A 184 0.43 3.07 -3.27
N HIS A 185 0.63 3.22 -1.96
CA HIS A 185 1.05 2.15 -1.05
C HIS A 185 0.04 1.02 -0.92
N GLY A 186 -1.23 1.33 -0.63
CA GLY A 186 -2.29 0.32 -0.45
C GLY A 186 -2.54 -0.51 -1.73
N PRO A 187 -2.79 0.15 -2.88
CA PRO A 187 -2.84 -0.49 -4.19
C PRO A 187 -1.63 -1.41 -4.47
N SER A 188 -0.41 -0.94 -4.18
CA SER A 188 0.82 -1.72 -4.34
C SER A 188 0.82 -2.98 -3.47
N MET A 189 0.44 -2.86 -2.18
CA MET A 189 0.33 -4.00 -1.27
C MET A 189 -0.64 -5.06 -1.81
N LEU A 190 -1.80 -4.65 -2.34
CA LEU A 190 -2.77 -5.56 -2.92
C LEU A 190 -2.17 -6.31 -4.12
N MET A 191 -1.53 -5.60 -5.04
CA MET A 191 -0.96 -6.22 -6.24
C MET A 191 0.15 -7.23 -5.89
N LEU A 192 1.04 -6.88 -4.94
CA LEU A 192 2.08 -7.81 -4.50
C LEU A 192 1.52 -8.98 -3.69
N ALA A 193 0.51 -8.79 -2.84
CA ALA A 193 -0.16 -9.88 -2.13
C ALA A 193 -0.85 -10.84 -3.11
N LEU A 194 -1.57 -10.33 -4.12
CA LEU A 194 -2.18 -11.14 -5.17
C LEU A 194 -1.12 -11.89 -6.00
N THR A 195 -0.03 -11.23 -6.37
CA THR A 195 1.09 -11.85 -7.10
C THR A 195 1.70 -13.00 -6.30
N LEU A 196 2.00 -12.78 -5.01
CA LEU A 196 2.52 -13.81 -4.12
C LEU A 196 1.53 -14.98 -3.98
N TYR A 197 0.24 -14.70 -3.82
CA TYR A 197 -0.79 -15.73 -3.75
C TYR A 197 -0.79 -16.61 -5.02
N LEU A 198 -0.82 -16.00 -6.20
CA LEU A 198 -0.77 -16.72 -7.48
C LEU A 198 0.50 -17.57 -7.62
N LEU A 199 1.67 -17.05 -7.21
CA LEU A 199 2.93 -17.81 -7.21
C LEU A 199 2.89 -19.01 -6.24
N THR A 200 2.26 -18.88 -5.06
CA THR A 200 2.11 -20.01 -4.13
C THR A 200 1.14 -21.09 -4.65
N GLU A 201 0.15 -20.70 -5.45
CA GLU A 201 -0.74 -21.64 -6.14
C GLU A 201 -0.10 -22.24 -7.40
N ALA A 202 0.82 -21.51 -8.04
CA ALA A 202 1.55 -21.99 -9.21
C ALA A 202 2.44 -23.21 -8.94
N GLU A 203 2.79 -23.49 -7.68
CA GLU A 203 3.43 -24.75 -7.28
C GLU A 203 2.57 -25.97 -7.64
N LYS A 204 1.24 -25.85 -7.53
CA LYS A 204 0.28 -26.91 -7.88
C LYS A 204 -0.26 -26.77 -9.29
N ARG A 205 -0.45 -25.54 -9.76
CA ARG A 205 -1.03 -25.21 -11.06
C ARG A 205 -0.12 -24.25 -11.80
N PRO A 206 0.94 -24.75 -12.48
CA PRO A 206 1.97 -23.90 -13.09
C PRO A 206 1.46 -22.81 -14.03
N SER A 207 0.30 -23.00 -14.68
CA SER A 207 -0.33 -21.99 -15.54
C SER A 207 -0.63 -20.67 -14.81
N LEU A 208 -0.88 -20.69 -13.50
CA LEU A 208 -1.13 -19.49 -12.71
C LEU A 208 0.11 -18.59 -12.60
N ALA A 209 1.32 -19.12 -12.79
CA ALA A 209 2.52 -18.31 -12.88
C ALA A 209 2.43 -17.31 -14.04
N ALA A 210 1.74 -17.66 -15.13
CA ALA A 210 1.54 -16.76 -16.26
C ALA A 210 0.68 -15.54 -15.87
N CYS A 211 -0.41 -15.77 -15.14
CA CYS A 211 -1.32 -14.72 -14.72
C CYS A 211 -0.71 -13.75 -13.69
N CYS A 212 0.44 -14.09 -13.09
CA CYS A 212 1.11 -13.22 -12.11
C CYS A 212 1.60 -11.90 -12.72
N SER A 213 1.88 -11.86 -14.02
CA SER A 213 2.32 -10.61 -14.68
C SER A 213 1.25 -9.54 -14.71
N LEU A 214 -0.04 -9.89 -14.67
CA LEU A 214 -1.12 -8.91 -14.71
C LEU A 214 -1.13 -8.00 -13.48
N PRO A 215 -1.28 -8.50 -12.23
CA PRO A 215 -1.17 -7.66 -11.04
C PRO A 215 0.23 -7.06 -10.89
N LEU A 216 1.28 -7.78 -11.31
CA LEU A 216 2.65 -7.29 -11.18
C LEU A 216 2.93 -6.11 -12.14
N ALA A 217 2.47 -6.16 -13.39
CA ALA A 217 2.56 -5.03 -14.31
C ALA A 217 1.73 -3.85 -13.81
N PHE A 218 0.53 -4.09 -13.29
CA PHE A 218 -0.31 -3.03 -12.74
C PHE A 218 0.30 -2.40 -11.48
N SER A 219 1.06 -3.17 -10.69
CA SER A 219 1.82 -2.64 -9.57
C SER A 219 2.84 -1.56 -10.00
N PHE A 220 3.41 -1.66 -11.20
CA PHE A 220 4.27 -0.62 -11.75
C PHE A 220 3.49 0.64 -12.13
N VAL A 221 2.32 0.49 -12.76
CA VAL A 221 1.39 1.60 -13.09
C VAL A 221 0.93 2.36 -11.83
N ILE A 222 0.87 1.66 -10.70
CA ILE A 222 0.57 2.25 -9.40
C ILE A 222 1.81 2.97 -8.85
N ARG A 223 2.99 2.34 -8.91
CA ARG A 223 4.19 2.84 -8.24
C ARG A 223 5.47 2.47 -8.98
N PRO A 224 6.34 3.43 -9.36
CA PRO A 224 7.56 3.15 -10.09
C PRO A 224 8.55 2.27 -9.32
N THR A 225 8.57 2.33 -7.98
CA THR A 225 9.42 1.46 -7.14
C THR A 225 9.10 -0.03 -7.32
N ASN A 226 7.90 -0.38 -7.78
CA ASN A 226 7.55 -1.75 -8.11
C ASN A 226 8.25 -2.28 -9.37
N ALA A 227 9.06 -1.48 -10.07
CA ALA A 227 10.00 -1.98 -11.06
C ALA A 227 10.90 -3.09 -10.49
N VAL A 228 11.28 -3.01 -9.21
CA VAL A 228 12.08 -4.04 -8.53
C VAL A 228 11.38 -5.41 -8.47
N PRO A 229 10.18 -5.55 -7.86
CA PRO A 229 9.45 -6.81 -7.89
C PRO A 229 9.09 -7.24 -9.31
N VAL A 230 8.77 -6.32 -10.24
CA VAL A 230 8.54 -6.66 -11.65
C VAL A 230 9.74 -7.36 -12.26
N LEU A 231 10.93 -6.78 -12.15
CA LEU A 231 12.17 -7.33 -12.70
C LEU A 231 12.49 -8.70 -12.06
N LEU A 232 12.57 -8.75 -10.74
CA LEU A 232 13.05 -9.94 -10.04
C LEU A 232 12.06 -11.10 -10.11
N LEU A 233 10.75 -10.85 -10.05
CA LEU A 233 9.76 -11.91 -10.21
C LEU A 233 9.60 -12.36 -11.67
N THR A 234 9.86 -11.48 -12.65
CA THR A 234 9.97 -11.89 -14.06
C THR A 234 11.14 -12.85 -14.26
N ILE A 235 12.31 -12.56 -13.66
CA ILE A 235 13.46 -13.49 -13.64
C ILE A 235 13.08 -14.81 -12.98
N PHE A 236 12.36 -14.77 -11.85
CA PHE A 236 11.87 -15.98 -11.19
C PHE A 236 10.97 -16.83 -12.09
N VAL A 237 9.99 -16.22 -12.77
CA VAL A 237 9.08 -16.91 -13.68
C VAL A 237 9.84 -17.47 -14.88
N PHE A 238 10.80 -16.73 -15.44
CA PHE A 238 11.66 -17.19 -16.52
C PHE A 238 12.43 -18.46 -16.12
N ILE A 239 13.08 -18.45 -14.96
CA ILE A 239 13.90 -19.58 -14.48
C ILE A 239 13.01 -20.77 -14.10
N ARG A 240 11.97 -20.56 -13.28
CA ARG A 240 11.21 -21.65 -12.64
C ARG A 240 10.04 -22.16 -13.48
N TYR A 241 9.45 -21.29 -14.29
CA TYR A 241 8.23 -21.52 -15.05
C TYR A 241 8.42 -21.21 -16.54
N ARG A 242 9.61 -21.49 -17.10
CA ARG A 242 9.98 -21.24 -18.51
C ARG A 242 8.90 -21.55 -19.55
N LYS A 243 8.16 -22.66 -19.37
CA LYS A 243 7.07 -23.08 -20.28
C LYS A 243 5.88 -22.11 -20.32
N GLN A 244 5.69 -21.34 -19.25
CA GLN A 244 4.63 -20.36 -19.09
C GLN A 244 5.12 -18.93 -19.39
N PHE A 245 6.42 -18.73 -19.65
CA PHE A 245 7.01 -17.40 -19.76
C PHE A 245 6.43 -16.58 -20.92
N ILE A 246 6.18 -17.19 -22.08
CA ILE A 246 5.52 -16.48 -23.19
C ILE A 246 4.11 -16.05 -22.79
N ARG A 247 3.34 -16.93 -22.14
CA ARG A 247 2.00 -16.58 -21.63
C ARG A 247 2.09 -15.48 -20.56
N TYR A 248 3.10 -15.51 -19.70
CA TYR A 248 3.36 -14.46 -18.73
C TYR A 248 3.57 -13.10 -19.41
N LEU A 249 4.39 -13.03 -20.46
CA LEU A 249 4.56 -11.79 -21.24
C LEU A 249 3.25 -11.34 -21.88
N LEU A 250 2.49 -12.26 -22.50
CA LEU A 250 1.18 -11.94 -23.08
C LEU A 250 0.19 -11.40 -22.04
N TRP A 251 0.18 -11.94 -20.83
CA TRP A 251 -0.66 -11.45 -19.73
C TRP A 251 -0.25 -10.08 -19.19
N SER A 252 0.96 -9.58 -19.50
CA SER A 252 1.36 -8.21 -19.16
C SER A 252 0.85 -7.16 -20.16
N LEU A 253 0.58 -7.57 -21.42
CA LEU A 253 0.20 -6.66 -22.50
C LEU A 253 -1.09 -5.87 -22.24
N PRO A 254 -2.16 -6.44 -21.66
CA PRO A 254 -3.38 -5.69 -21.33
C PRO A 254 -3.17 -4.53 -20.36
N VAL A 255 -2.04 -4.51 -19.63
CA VAL A 255 -1.69 -3.40 -18.73
C VAL A 255 -0.62 -2.51 -19.36
N ALA A 256 0.43 -3.13 -19.93
CA ALA A 256 1.56 -2.40 -20.48
C ALA A 256 1.18 -1.56 -21.72
N LEU A 257 0.36 -2.09 -22.62
CA LEU A 257 0.01 -1.38 -23.86
C LEU A 257 -0.85 -0.13 -23.59
N PRO A 258 -1.96 -0.20 -22.82
CA PRO A 258 -2.73 1.01 -22.50
C PRO A 258 -1.92 2.01 -21.70
N PHE A 259 -1.08 1.56 -20.77
CA PHE A 259 -0.21 2.45 -19.99
C PHE A 259 0.76 3.22 -20.89
N VAL A 260 1.49 2.53 -21.78
CA VAL A 260 2.44 3.20 -22.68
C VAL A 260 1.70 4.11 -23.67
N ALA A 261 0.56 3.66 -24.22
CA ALA A 261 -0.23 4.47 -25.14
C ALA A 261 -0.73 5.76 -24.48
N PHE A 262 -1.26 5.67 -23.25
CA PHE A 262 -1.68 6.81 -22.45
C PHE A 262 -0.52 7.79 -22.19
N ASN A 263 0.65 7.27 -21.79
CA ASN A 263 1.77 8.16 -21.51
C ASN A 263 2.31 8.83 -22.77
N LEU A 264 2.32 8.13 -23.91
CA LEU A 264 2.71 8.72 -25.20
C LEU A 264 1.71 9.79 -25.65
N SER A 265 0.41 9.61 -25.41
CA SER A 265 -0.61 10.58 -25.82
C SER A 265 -0.60 11.85 -24.97
N VAL A 266 -0.29 11.75 -23.66
CA VAL A 266 -0.31 12.90 -22.74
C VAL A 266 1.07 13.55 -22.61
N TYR A 267 2.13 12.75 -22.44
CA TYR A 267 3.47 13.27 -22.09
C TYR A 267 4.46 13.21 -23.27
N GLY A 268 4.07 12.63 -24.42
CA GLY A 268 4.98 12.40 -25.54
C GLY A 268 6.11 11.40 -25.23
N PHE A 269 6.03 10.68 -24.10
CA PHE A 269 7.07 9.78 -23.60
C PHE A 269 6.43 8.48 -23.08
N PRO A 270 7.06 7.30 -23.13
CA PRO A 270 6.43 6.03 -22.72
C PRO A 270 6.07 5.93 -21.23
N VAL A 271 6.52 6.86 -20.39
CA VAL A 271 6.19 6.98 -18.97
C VAL A 271 6.07 8.45 -18.57
N SER A 272 5.28 8.76 -17.54
CA SER A 272 5.13 10.14 -17.07
C SER A 272 6.39 10.62 -16.34
N PRO A 273 6.59 11.95 -16.19
CA PRO A 273 7.75 12.52 -15.51
C PRO A 273 8.02 11.94 -14.11
N TYR A 274 6.96 11.53 -13.39
CA TYR A 274 7.07 10.92 -12.06
C TYR A 274 7.82 9.58 -12.03
N TYR A 275 7.87 8.86 -13.15
CA TYR A 275 8.57 7.58 -13.27
C TYR A 275 10.07 7.74 -13.54
N LEU A 276 10.49 8.94 -13.93
CA LEU A 276 11.89 9.26 -14.14
C LEU A 276 12.63 9.31 -12.79
N PRO A 277 13.95 9.05 -12.77
CA PRO A 277 14.72 8.93 -11.53
C PRO A 277 14.92 10.23 -10.75
N GLY A 278 14.07 11.26 -10.93
CA GLY A 278 14.22 12.58 -10.30
C GLY A 278 14.11 12.60 -8.77
N ARG A 279 13.60 11.52 -8.15
CA ARG A 279 13.58 11.36 -6.69
C ARG A 279 14.89 10.78 -6.13
N LEU A 280 15.68 10.11 -6.97
CA LEU A 280 16.99 9.57 -6.59
C LEU A 280 17.99 10.71 -6.56
N ASP A 281 18.75 10.80 -5.48
CA ASP A 281 19.76 11.83 -5.31
C ASP A 281 21.09 11.18 -4.87
N SER A 282 22.12 11.34 -5.70
CA SER A 282 23.45 10.81 -5.44
C SER A 282 24.16 11.52 -4.28
N GLY A 283 23.68 12.69 -3.87
CA GLY A 283 24.15 13.44 -2.71
C GLY A 283 23.62 12.93 -1.36
N VAL A 284 22.66 11.99 -1.35
CA VAL A 284 22.09 11.45 -0.11
C VAL A 284 23.13 10.65 0.66
N ASN A 285 23.27 10.97 1.95
CA ASN A 285 24.13 10.21 2.85
C ASN A 285 23.50 8.85 3.20
N LEU A 286 23.87 7.81 2.44
CA LEU A 286 23.39 6.44 2.63
C LEU A 286 23.74 5.86 4.01
N LEU A 287 24.80 6.34 4.67
CA LEU A 287 25.14 5.90 6.03
C LEU A 287 24.10 6.37 7.06
N VAL A 288 23.35 7.43 6.75
CA VAL A 288 22.24 7.93 7.57
C VAL A 288 20.93 7.32 7.09
N SER A 289 20.62 7.36 5.80
CA SER A 289 19.30 6.96 5.31
C SER A 289 19.01 5.45 5.40
N LEU A 290 20.02 4.59 5.18
CA LEU A 290 19.85 3.13 5.30
C LEU A 290 19.44 2.72 6.72
N PRO A 291 20.18 3.07 7.79
CA PRO A 291 19.70 2.79 9.14
C PRO A 291 18.47 3.63 9.48
N GLY A 292 18.35 4.85 8.97
CA GLY A 292 17.19 5.72 9.21
C GLY A 292 15.88 5.04 8.84
N THR A 293 15.78 4.46 7.66
CA THR A 293 14.55 3.76 7.22
C THR A 293 14.23 2.50 8.03
N LEU A 294 15.18 1.95 8.80
CA LEU A 294 14.98 0.74 9.62
C LEU A 294 14.79 1.01 11.11
N ILE A 295 15.55 1.94 11.70
CA ILE A 295 15.69 2.10 13.16
C ILE A 295 15.54 3.54 13.66
N SER A 296 15.24 4.51 12.80
CA SER A 296 14.92 5.88 13.23
C SER A 296 13.68 5.91 14.16
N PRO A 297 13.68 6.71 15.23
CA PRO A 297 12.48 6.94 16.06
C PRO A 297 11.33 7.62 15.29
N GLY A 298 11.64 8.40 14.25
CA GLY A 298 10.64 9.08 13.41
C GLY A 298 10.13 8.26 12.23
N ARG A 299 10.93 7.30 11.71
CA ARG A 299 10.64 6.59 10.44
C ARG A 299 11.05 5.13 10.34
N GLY A 300 11.64 4.54 11.37
CA GLY A 300 12.23 3.21 11.30
C GLY A 300 11.21 2.08 11.23
N LEU A 301 11.32 1.20 10.24
CA LEU A 301 10.44 0.02 10.11
C LEU A 301 10.34 -0.81 11.40
N PHE A 302 11.48 -1.10 12.04
CA PHE A 302 11.52 -1.94 13.23
C PHE A 302 11.22 -1.17 14.52
N VAL A 303 11.09 0.16 14.47
CA VAL A 303 10.61 0.96 15.60
C VAL A 303 9.09 0.99 15.60
N PHE A 304 8.49 1.25 14.44
CA PHE A 304 7.03 1.33 14.30
C PHE A 304 6.36 -0.04 14.18
N SER A 305 7.09 -1.06 13.74
CA SER A 305 6.59 -2.43 13.56
C SER A 305 7.62 -3.48 14.00
N PRO A 306 8.09 -3.47 15.26
CA PRO A 306 9.16 -4.36 15.75
C PRO A 306 8.85 -5.86 15.56
N VAL A 307 7.58 -6.26 15.48
CA VAL A 307 7.21 -7.66 15.20
C VAL A 307 7.79 -8.16 13.87
N LEU A 308 8.02 -7.26 12.91
CA LEU A 308 8.59 -7.58 11.60
C LEU A 308 10.07 -8.00 11.67
N LEU A 309 10.76 -7.83 12.81
CA LEU A 309 12.09 -8.42 13.04
C LEU A 309 12.08 -9.95 12.86
N PHE A 310 10.95 -10.60 13.13
CA PHE A 310 10.80 -12.04 12.91
C PHE A 310 10.83 -12.44 11.42
N ALA A 311 10.64 -11.49 10.48
CA ALA A 311 10.80 -11.75 9.05
C ALA A 311 12.25 -12.12 8.71
N LEU A 312 13.24 -11.61 9.46
CA LEU A 312 14.65 -11.97 9.29
C LEU A 312 14.88 -13.47 9.53
N TRP A 313 14.09 -14.11 10.39
CA TRP A 313 14.11 -15.57 10.55
C TRP A 313 13.71 -16.25 9.25
N GLY A 314 12.60 -15.83 8.64
CA GLY A 314 12.13 -16.41 7.38
C GLY A 314 13.12 -16.24 6.25
N ILE A 315 13.70 -15.04 6.10
CA ILE A 315 14.75 -14.76 5.12
C ILE A 315 15.93 -15.72 5.33
N ARG A 316 16.45 -15.81 6.56
CA ARG A 316 17.55 -16.73 6.89
C ARG A 316 17.20 -18.19 6.61
N ALA A 317 15.99 -18.61 6.94
CA ALA A 317 15.53 -19.98 6.69
C ALA A 317 15.42 -20.29 5.19
N GLY A 318 14.94 -19.34 4.39
CA GLY A 318 14.81 -19.45 2.93
C GLY A 318 16.15 -19.52 2.22
N ILE A 319 17.08 -18.62 2.59
CA ILE A 319 18.46 -18.60 2.06
C ILE A 319 19.18 -19.92 2.37
N ARG A 320 19.13 -20.38 3.63
CA ARG A 320 19.79 -21.64 4.01
C ARG A 320 19.23 -22.86 3.27
N LYS A 321 17.93 -22.84 2.95
CA LYS A 321 17.26 -23.89 2.16
C LYS A 321 17.42 -23.70 0.65
N ARG A 322 18.11 -22.64 0.19
CA ARG A 322 18.30 -22.28 -1.22
C ARG A 322 16.99 -22.25 -2.02
N LYS A 323 15.91 -21.78 -1.39
CA LYS A 323 14.62 -21.63 -2.07
C LYS A 323 14.69 -20.43 -3.00
N LEU A 324 14.58 -20.68 -4.32
CA LEU A 324 14.71 -19.63 -5.32
C LEU A 324 13.73 -18.47 -5.11
N LEU A 325 12.45 -18.75 -4.79
CA LEU A 325 11.47 -17.71 -4.51
C LEU A 325 11.90 -16.85 -3.30
N ASP A 326 12.28 -17.47 -2.19
CA ASP A 326 12.73 -16.77 -0.99
C ASP A 326 13.97 -15.90 -1.27
N MET A 327 14.91 -16.38 -2.10
CA MET A 327 16.08 -15.60 -2.52
C MET A 327 15.69 -14.38 -3.37
N ILE A 328 14.78 -14.57 -4.33
CA ILE A 328 14.26 -13.50 -5.18
C ILE A 328 13.51 -12.46 -4.34
N LEU A 329 12.64 -12.89 -3.43
CA LEU A 329 11.90 -12.01 -2.53
C LEU A 329 12.82 -11.29 -1.54
N THR A 330 13.90 -11.92 -1.10
CA THR A 330 14.95 -11.23 -0.33
C THR A 330 15.62 -10.15 -1.17
N GLY A 331 15.93 -10.44 -2.45
CA GLY A 331 16.43 -9.44 -3.39
C GLY A 331 15.47 -8.26 -3.58
N VAL A 332 14.16 -8.52 -3.64
CA VAL A 332 13.13 -7.48 -3.70
C VAL A 332 13.21 -6.57 -2.47
N LEU A 333 13.26 -7.15 -1.26
CA LEU A 333 13.37 -6.36 -0.03
C LEU A 333 14.65 -5.52 0.02
N VAL A 334 15.79 -6.09 -0.35
CA VAL A 334 17.09 -5.41 -0.30
C VAL A 334 17.16 -4.29 -1.32
N LEU A 335 16.80 -4.54 -2.58
CA LEU A 335 16.83 -3.51 -3.62
C LEU A 335 15.80 -2.41 -3.36
N HIS A 336 14.60 -2.77 -2.89
CA HIS A 336 13.60 -1.78 -2.48
C HIS A 336 14.13 -0.89 -1.35
N TRP A 337 14.72 -1.49 -0.31
CA TRP A 337 15.32 -0.76 0.81
C TRP A 337 16.42 0.21 0.36
N VAL A 338 17.31 -0.22 -0.55
CA VAL A 338 18.35 0.65 -1.11
C VAL A 338 17.72 1.81 -1.87
N ILE A 339 16.76 1.55 -2.76
CA ILE A 339 16.11 2.60 -3.58
C ILE A 339 15.43 3.66 -2.71
N ILE A 340 14.62 3.25 -1.73
CA ILE A 340 13.88 4.20 -0.89
C ILE A 340 14.84 4.99 0.03
N SER A 341 15.98 4.41 0.39
CA SER A 341 17.02 5.09 1.16
C SER A 341 17.84 6.06 0.31
N SER A 342 17.82 5.93 -1.02
CA SER A 342 18.48 6.84 -1.97
C SER A 342 17.60 8.01 -2.40
N PHE A 343 16.38 8.14 -1.86
CA PHE A 343 15.52 9.29 -2.15
C PHE A 343 16.01 10.56 -1.44
N LYS A 344 15.90 11.72 -2.10
CA LYS A 344 16.20 13.04 -1.51
C LYS A 344 15.52 13.21 -0.15
N GLN A 345 14.24 12.84 -0.07
CA GLN A 345 13.47 12.74 1.18
C GLN A 345 13.34 11.27 1.58
N TRP A 346 14.45 10.62 1.97
CA TRP A 346 14.45 9.19 2.37
C TRP A 346 13.49 8.89 3.53
N TRP A 347 13.19 9.89 4.36
CA TRP A 347 12.22 9.80 5.46
C TRP A 347 10.77 9.82 4.97
N GLY A 348 10.54 10.10 3.69
CA GLY A 348 9.22 10.10 3.11
C GLY A 348 8.37 11.30 3.45
N GLY A 349 8.95 12.48 3.66
CA GLY A 349 8.20 13.74 3.84
C GLY A 349 7.20 13.69 4.99
N HIS A 350 6.11 14.45 4.86
CA HIS A 350 5.04 14.59 5.87
C HIS A 350 4.11 13.37 5.89
N ALA A 351 4.54 12.31 6.56
CA ALA A 351 3.78 11.07 6.68
C ALA A 351 3.94 10.46 8.08
N PHE A 352 3.08 9.50 8.43
CA PHE A 352 3.27 8.69 9.64
C PHE A 352 4.14 7.46 9.35
N GLY A 353 5.21 7.31 10.13
CA GLY A 353 6.03 6.10 10.20
C GLY A 353 6.72 5.69 8.89
N PRO A 354 7.09 4.40 8.74
CA PRO A 354 7.92 3.88 7.65
C PRO A 354 7.14 3.70 6.33
N ARG A 355 6.45 4.74 5.82
CA ARG A 355 5.50 4.60 4.70
C ARG A 355 6.07 3.88 3.48
N TYR A 356 7.34 4.13 3.13
CA TYR A 356 7.99 3.51 1.98
C TYR A 356 8.16 1.99 2.07
N PHE A 357 8.27 1.43 3.28
CA PHE A 357 8.26 -0.03 3.45
C PHE A 357 6.88 -0.65 3.30
N GLY A 358 5.81 0.17 3.31
CA GLY A 358 4.45 -0.28 3.06
C GLY A 358 4.33 -1.08 1.77
N ASP A 359 5.00 -0.65 0.70
CA ASP A 359 4.90 -1.28 -0.62
C ASP A 359 5.19 -2.79 -0.57
N VAL A 360 6.27 -3.17 0.13
CA VAL A 360 6.78 -4.54 0.21
C VAL A 360 6.32 -5.30 1.46
N LEU A 361 5.38 -4.74 2.22
CA LEU A 361 4.84 -5.35 3.43
C LEU A 361 4.29 -6.78 3.23
N PRO A 362 3.59 -7.12 2.13
CA PRO A 362 3.17 -8.51 1.88
C PRO A 362 4.35 -9.50 1.84
N VAL A 363 5.51 -9.07 1.34
CA VAL A 363 6.74 -9.87 1.28
C VAL A 363 7.34 -10.04 2.68
N LEU A 364 7.36 -8.99 3.51
CA LEU A 364 7.79 -9.08 4.90
C LEU A 364 6.92 -10.05 5.70
N VAL A 365 5.60 -9.98 5.54
CA VAL A 365 4.64 -10.86 6.22
C VAL A 365 4.77 -12.31 5.72
N TYR A 366 5.03 -12.53 4.43
CA TYR A 366 5.37 -13.86 3.90
C TYR A 366 6.54 -14.50 4.68
N PHE A 367 7.57 -13.72 5.01
CA PHE A 367 8.72 -14.20 5.76
C PHE A 367 8.47 -14.41 7.26
N LEU A 368 7.30 -14.06 7.81
CA LEU A 368 6.94 -14.43 9.18
C LEU A 368 6.55 -15.92 9.29
N VAL A 369 6.16 -16.55 8.19
CA VAL A 369 5.65 -17.94 8.16
C VAL A 369 6.61 -18.93 8.84
N PRO A 370 7.93 -18.95 8.55
CA PRO A 370 8.84 -19.91 9.18
C PRO A 370 8.94 -19.75 10.71
N ALA A 371 8.93 -18.51 11.22
CA ALA A 371 8.97 -18.24 12.66
C ALA A 371 7.68 -18.73 13.35
N LEU A 372 6.51 -18.41 12.79
CA LEU A 372 5.22 -18.89 13.29
C LEU A 372 5.12 -20.42 13.31
N GLN A 373 5.59 -21.08 12.24
CA GLN A 373 5.62 -22.54 12.20
C GLN A 373 6.58 -23.15 13.22
N TRP A 374 7.74 -22.52 13.44
CA TRP A 374 8.68 -22.98 14.47
C TRP A 374 8.06 -22.86 15.86
N MET A 375 7.46 -21.71 16.20
CA MET A 375 6.79 -21.52 17.50
C MET A 375 5.64 -22.51 17.73
N ARG A 376 4.97 -22.96 16.67
CA ARG A 376 3.93 -24.00 16.78
C ARG A 376 4.50 -25.40 17.03
N ARG A 377 5.65 -25.74 16.46
CA ARG A 377 6.25 -27.09 16.53
C ARG A 377 7.08 -27.28 17.79
N GLU A 378 7.81 -26.24 18.20
CA GLU A 378 8.74 -26.27 19.33
C GLU A 378 8.00 -26.52 20.67
N ARG A 379 8.72 -27.03 21.68
CA ARG A 379 8.18 -27.26 23.02
C ARG A 379 9.15 -26.74 24.10
N GLY A 380 8.64 -26.55 25.32
CA GLY A 380 9.44 -26.14 26.48
C GLY A 380 9.76 -24.64 26.56
N ARG A 381 10.69 -24.28 27.44
CA ARG A 381 10.99 -22.89 27.85
C ARG A 381 11.39 -21.98 26.68
N LYS A 382 12.16 -22.50 25.70
CA LYS A 382 12.59 -21.74 24.52
C LYS A 382 11.41 -21.25 23.69
N ARG A 383 10.40 -22.10 23.47
CA ARG A 383 9.17 -21.69 22.79
C ARG A 383 8.47 -20.59 23.57
N THR A 384 8.26 -20.78 24.87
CA THR A 384 7.56 -19.79 25.70
C THR A 384 8.23 -18.43 25.60
N LEU A 385 9.56 -18.38 25.76
CA LEU A 385 10.32 -17.13 25.66
C LEU A 385 10.13 -16.45 24.29
N VAL A 386 10.36 -17.17 23.19
CA VAL A 386 10.28 -16.58 21.84
C VAL A 386 8.85 -16.16 21.50
N THR A 387 7.84 -16.94 21.88
CA THR A 387 6.43 -16.60 21.69
C THR A 387 6.03 -15.39 22.54
N SER A 388 6.50 -15.29 23.79
CA SER A 388 6.28 -14.10 24.62
C SER A 388 6.89 -12.86 24.01
N VAL A 389 8.15 -12.93 23.54
CA VAL A 389 8.80 -11.82 22.82
C VAL A 389 8.00 -11.43 21.58
N PHE A 390 7.61 -12.40 20.76
CA PHE A 390 6.80 -12.15 19.56
C PHE A 390 5.48 -11.42 19.90
N ILE A 391 4.76 -11.88 20.93
CA ILE A 391 3.50 -11.27 21.37
C ILE A 391 3.73 -9.84 21.87
N ILE A 392 4.77 -9.60 22.66
CA ILE A 392 5.11 -8.26 23.16
C ILE A 392 5.41 -7.32 21.99
N LEU A 393 6.27 -7.73 21.04
CA LEU A 393 6.57 -6.90 19.88
C LEU A 393 5.35 -6.68 18.98
N ALA A 394 4.47 -7.69 18.84
CA ALA A 394 3.21 -7.54 18.11
C ALA A 394 2.27 -6.55 18.80
N ALA A 395 2.19 -6.58 20.14
CA ALA A 395 1.39 -5.65 20.93
C ALA A 395 1.91 -4.21 20.82
N VAL A 396 3.23 -4.00 20.91
CA VAL A 396 3.84 -2.68 20.69
C VAL A 396 3.55 -2.17 19.28
N SER A 397 3.75 -3.03 18.27
CA SER A 397 3.46 -2.69 16.87
C SER A 397 1.98 -2.33 16.68
N PHE A 398 1.06 -3.08 17.30
CA PHE A 398 -0.37 -2.82 17.27
C PHE A 398 -0.70 -1.45 17.88
N VAL A 399 -0.21 -1.16 19.08
CA VAL A 399 -0.48 0.13 19.77
C VAL A 399 0.01 1.30 18.92
N ILE A 400 1.23 1.24 18.39
CA ILE A 400 1.81 2.31 17.57
C ILE A 400 0.96 2.56 16.30
N ASN A 401 0.61 1.52 15.55
CA ASN A 401 -0.08 1.70 14.28
C ASN A 401 -1.57 2.05 14.46
N ILE A 402 -2.23 1.51 15.49
CA ILE A 402 -3.60 1.93 15.82
C ILE A 402 -3.62 3.38 16.29
N TYR A 403 -2.64 3.81 17.09
CA TYR A 403 -2.52 5.20 17.49
C TYR A 403 -2.30 6.11 16.26
N GLY A 404 -1.38 5.73 15.36
CA GLY A 404 -1.13 6.43 14.10
C GLY A 404 -2.37 6.58 13.21
N ALA A 405 -3.25 5.59 13.21
CA ALA A 405 -4.51 5.62 12.45
C ALA A 405 -5.61 6.51 13.06
N ASN A 406 -5.45 6.95 14.31
CA ASN A 406 -6.53 7.61 15.07
C ASN A 406 -6.15 8.97 15.67
N SER A 407 -4.86 9.32 15.74
CA SER A 407 -4.39 10.60 16.26
C SER A 407 -3.88 11.49 15.13
N TRP A 408 -4.29 12.75 15.09
CA TRP A 408 -3.75 13.75 14.16
C TRP A 408 -2.42 14.34 14.66
N ALA A 409 -2.15 14.30 15.97
CA ALA A 409 -0.91 14.82 16.58
C ALA A 409 0.35 14.19 15.99
N VAL A 410 0.27 12.91 15.59
CA VAL A 410 1.38 12.20 14.92
C VAL A 410 1.67 12.75 13.51
N MET A 411 0.67 13.36 12.86
CA MET A 411 0.84 14.05 11.57
C MET A 411 1.35 15.48 11.79
N GLU A 412 0.85 16.17 12.80
CA GLU A 412 1.34 17.50 13.20
C GLU A 412 2.82 17.47 13.59
N TRP A 413 3.32 16.36 14.14
CA TRP A 413 4.75 16.15 14.40
C TRP A 413 5.64 16.45 13.20
N ASN A 414 5.15 16.27 11.97
CA ASN A 414 5.94 16.57 10.77
C ASN A 414 6.23 18.08 10.62
N ALA A 415 5.30 18.94 11.04
CA ALA A 415 5.40 20.39 10.93
C ALA A 415 5.83 21.07 12.25
N GLU A 416 5.48 20.49 13.40
CA GLU A 416 5.65 21.11 14.71
C GLU A 416 6.59 20.33 15.65
N PRO A 417 7.41 21.03 16.48
CA PRO A 417 7.53 22.48 16.57
C PRO A 417 8.35 23.11 15.43
N ALA A 418 9.00 22.31 14.60
CA ALA A 418 9.77 22.76 13.45
C ALA A 418 9.69 21.74 12.32
N ASP A 419 9.52 22.17 11.07
CA ASP A 419 9.30 21.26 9.95
C ASP A 419 10.42 20.23 9.79
N VAL A 420 10.07 18.95 9.72
CA VAL A 420 11.02 17.82 9.59
C VAL A 420 11.79 17.87 8.27
N ASP A 421 11.24 18.50 7.23
CA ASP A 421 11.92 18.66 5.95
C ASP A 421 13.04 19.71 6.03
N LEU A 422 13.00 20.61 7.03
CA LEU A 422 14.04 21.59 7.33
C LEU A 422 14.97 21.11 8.46
N HIS A 423 14.45 20.36 9.43
CA HIS A 423 15.14 19.86 10.62
C HIS A 423 15.19 18.33 10.67
N THR A 424 15.97 17.75 9.75
CA THR A 424 16.09 16.29 9.61
C THR A 424 16.75 15.58 10.80
N ASP A 425 17.39 16.32 11.71
CA ASP A 425 17.91 15.80 12.99
C ASP A 425 16.78 15.25 13.88
N ARG A 426 15.57 15.80 13.78
CA ARG A 426 14.37 15.31 14.48
C ARG A 426 14.05 13.85 14.15
N LEU A 427 14.44 13.36 12.98
CA LEU A 427 14.27 11.95 12.61
C LEU A 427 15.06 11.01 13.52
N TRP A 428 16.07 11.50 14.23
CA TRP A 428 16.93 10.73 15.12
C TRP A 428 16.71 11.04 16.60
N ASP A 429 15.79 11.93 16.92
CA ASP A 429 15.49 12.30 18.30
C ASP A 429 14.61 11.24 18.99
N TRP A 430 15.21 10.48 19.90
CA TRP A 430 14.50 9.50 20.72
C TRP A 430 13.72 10.13 21.89
N GLY A 431 13.95 11.41 22.19
CA GLY A 431 13.17 12.19 23.14
C GLY A 431 11.83 12.65 22.58
N ASP A 432 11.70 12.72 21.24
CA ASP A 432 10.49 13.11 20.53
C ASP A 432 10.09 12.13 19.39
N PRO A 433 9.86 10.83 19.64
CA PRO A 433 9.40 9.91 18.61
C PRO A 433 7.98 10.25 18.15
N GLN A 434 7.76 10.24 16.83
CA GLN A 434 6.46 10.61 16.22
C GLN A 434 5.26 9.86 16.81
N PHE A 435 5.42 8.58 17.17
CA PHE A 435 4.31 7.76 17.68
C PHE A 435 3.99 7.99 19.17
N LEU A 436 4.71 8.87 19.86
CA LEU A 436 4.45 9.27 21.26
C LEU A 436 3.78 10.64 21.39
N ARG A 437 3.53 11.33 20.28
CA ARG A 437 2.90 12.67 20.23
C ARG A 437 1.42 12.66 20.52
#